data_AF-A0A539E096-F1
#
_entry.id   AF-A0A539E096-F1
#
_cell.length_a   1.000
_cell.length_b   1.000
_cell.length_c   1.000
_cell.angle_alpha   90.00
_cell.angle_beta   90.00
_cell.angle_gamma   90.00
#
_symmetry.space_group_name_H-M   'P 1'
#
loop_
_entity.id
_entity.type
_entity.pdbx_description
1 polymer ?
#
loop_
_entity_poly.entity_id
_entity_poly.type
_entity_poly.pdbx_seq_one_letter_code
_entity_poly.pdbx_strand_id
1 'polypeptide(L)'
;MKKIAVFCLAIVFAGSSFAQSISYSAQGGENIDAGMAVNVRAAGTVFKAIALDPENKATGFCQSALAIDGTGDVYVHGVVDYDTGANPPGTVYYLSSTAGVITETKPTGSYQQVGVVIYGGKLYVSFQPRIIPTWEINRITSNTSPQTLTVNVDNLIDQGGTQAAFTFKLPASPTDGDFSTATFNNIVTALTIDGNGTTVSGASITTAAIGTCITYKYYDSASSWIRIK
;
A
#
# COMPACT_ATOMS: atom_id res chain seq x y z
N MET A 1 -12.90 -12.48 -72.96
CA MET A 1 -13.59 -12.45 -71.65
C MET A 1 -12.54 -12.45 -70.55
N LYS A 2 -12.39 -11.34 -69.82
CA LYS A 2 -11.44 -11.22 -68.69
C LYS A 2 -12.08 -11.87 -67.45
N LYS A 3 -11.45 -12.92 -66.90
CA LYS A 3 -11.86 -13.52 -65.63
C LYS A 3 -11.46 -12.57 -64.50
N ILE A 4 -12.44 -12.00 -63.81
CA ILE A 4 -12.23 -11.25 -62.56
C ILE A 4 -12.17 -12.30 -61.45
N ALA A 5 -10.99 -12.48 -60.85
CA ALA A 5 -10.83 -13.28 -59.65
C ALA A 5 -11.29 -12.44 -58.46
N VAL A 6 -12.42 -12.81 -57.86
CA VAL A 6 -12.86 -12.25 -56.58
C VAL A 6 -12.04 -12.93 -55.50
N PHE A 7 -11.00 -12.25 -55.02
CA PHE A 7 -10.30 -12.62 -53.80
C PHE A 7 -11.20 -12.26 -52.62
N CYS A 8 -11.91 -13.24 -52.07
CA CYS A 8 -12.61 -13.09 -50.81
C CYS A 8 -11.54 -13.10 -49.70
N LEU A 9 -11.14 -11.92 -49.23
CA LEU A 9 -10.34 -11.78 -48.02
C LEU A 9 -11.22 -12.13 -46.83
N ALA A 10 -11.22 -13.41 -46.44
CA ALA A 10 -11.75 -13.81 -45.15
C ALA A 10 -10.84 -13.24 -44.06
N ILE A 11 -11.23 -12.11 -43.47
CA ILE A 11 -10.71 -11.71 -42.16
C ILE A 11 -11.25 -12.76 -41.18
N VAL A 12 -10.44 -13.80 -40.94
CA VAL A 12 -10.62 -14.68 -39.79
C VAL A 12 -10.30 -13.83 -38.58
N PHE A 13 -11.32 -13.42 -37.82
CA PHE A 13 -11.13 -13.01 -36.44
C PHE A 13 -10.74 -14.27 -35.66
N ALA A 14 -9.44 -14.60 -35.67
CA ALA A 14 -8.88 -15.50 -34.69
C ALA A 14 -9.16 -14.87 -33.31
N GLY A 15 -9.79 -15.66 -32.45
CA GLY A 15 -10.45 -15.20 -31.22
C GLY A 15 -9.58 -14.27 -30.38
N SER A 16 -10.28 -13.34 -29.70
CA SER A 16 -9.83 -12.49 -28.60
C SER A 16 -8.36 -12.69 -28.23
N SER A 17 -7.52 -11.70 -28.51
CA SER A 17 -6.14 -11.64 -28.02
C SER A 17 -6.14 -11.76 -26.50
N PHE A 18 -6.07 -12.99 -25.98
CA PHE A 18 -5.78 -13.23 -24.58
C PHE A 18 -4.43 -12.58 -24.31
N ALA A 19 -4.35 -11.75 -23.28
CA ALA A 19 -3.13 -11.06 -22.90
C ALA A 19 -1.98 -12.07 -22.84
N GLN A 20 -1.02 -11.95 -23.76
CA GLN A 20 0.17 -12.80 -23.78
C GLN A 20 0.82 -12.70 -22.40
N SER A 21 0.99 -13.84 -21.72
CA SER A 21 1.75 -13.84 -20.48
C SER A 21 3.21 -13.54 -20.82
N ILE A 22 3.79 -12.60 -20.08
CA ILE A 22 5.22 -12.29 -20.19
C ILE A 22 5.89 -12.98 -19.02
N SER A 23 6.75 -13.95 -19.33
CA SER A 23 7.61 -14.63 -18.36
C SER A 23 9.08 -14.52 -18.73
N TYR A 24 9.94 -14.64 -17.74
CA TYR A 24 11.37 -14.80 -17.92
C TYR A 24 11.96 -15.67 -16.80
N SER A 25 13.12 -16.26 -17.08
CA SER A 25 13.87 -17.04 -16.09
C SER A 25 14.63 -16.12 -15.15
N ALA A 26 14.55 -16.40 -13.86
CA ALA A 26 15.15 -15.62 -12.79
C ALA A 26 15.72 -16.53 -11.70
N GLN A 27 16.63 -16.00 -10.88
CA GLN A 27 17.31 -16.76 -9.82
C GLN A 27 16.67 -16.50 -8.46
N GLY A 28 16.40 -17.54 -7.67
CA GLY A 28 15.87 -17.41 -6.32
C GLY A 28 16.90 -16.81 -5.35
N GLY A 29 16.59 -15.69 -4.72
CA GLY A 29 17.34 -15.14 -3.58
C GLY A 29 16.90 -15.76 -2.24
N GLU A 30 15.75 -16.41 -2.21
CA GLU A 30 15.22 -17.19 -1.10
C GLU A 30 14.41 -18.40 -1.64
N ASN A 31 13.93 -19.28 -0.74
CA ASN A 31 12.98 -20.31 -1.13
C ASN A 31 11.58 -19.69 -1.35
N ILE A 32 11.02 -19.85 -2.53
CA ILE A 32 9.74 -19.27 -2.97
C ILE A 32 8.88 -20.37 -3.57
N ASP A 33 7.66 -20.54 -3.08
CA ASP A 33 6.73 -21.52 -3.65
C ASP A 33 6.06 -20.99 -4.93
N ALA A 34 5.54 -21.91 -5.74
CA ALA A 34 4.72 -21.56 -6.89
C ALA A 34 3.47 -20.78 -6.46
N GLY A 35 3.09 -19.77 -7.25
CA GLY A 35 1.95 -18.88 -6.99
C GLY A 35 2.25 -17.71 -6.06
N MET A 36 3.43 -17.64 -5.42
CA MET A 36 3.75 -16.51 -4.55
C MET A 36 4.04 -15.23 -5.33
N ALA A 37 3.62 -14.09 -4.78
CA ALA A 37 3.98 -12.77 -5.29
C ALA A 37 5.45 -12.47 -5.01
N VAL A 38 6.18 -11.98 -6.00
CA VAL A 38 7.63 -11.78 -5.92
C VAL A 38 8.06 -10.37 -6.30
N ASN A 39 9.17 -9.93 -5.72
CA ASN A 39 9.93 -8.75 -6.10
C ASN A 39 11.17 -9.23 -6.86
N VAL A 40 11.31 -8.81 -8.11
CA VAL A 40 12.52 -9.06 -8.89
C VAL A 40 13.43 -7.83 -8.78
N ARG A 41 14.61 -8.05 -8.22
CA ARG A 41 15.61 -7.01 -7.97
C ARG A 41 16.55 -6.86 -9.15
N ALA A 42 17.39 -5.82 -9.08
CA ALA A 42 18.51 -5.66 -9.99
C ALA A 42 19.39 -6.93 -9.97
N ALA A 43 19.85 -7.35 -11.15
CA ALA A 43 20.51 -8.63 -11.43
C ALA A 43 19.60 -9.87 -11.58
N GLY A 44 18.28 -9.71 -11.56
CA GLY A 44 17.35 -10.82 -11.85
C GLY A 44 17.18 -11.83 -10.71
N THR A 45 17.61 -11.45 -9.50
CA THR A 45 17.34 -12.21 -8.28
C THR A 45 15.93 -11.92 -7.75
N VAL A 46 15.28 -12.96 -7.22
CA VAL A 46 13.87 -12.95 -6.85
C VAL A 46 13.72 -13.15 -5.35
N PHE A 47 12.93 -12.29 -4.72
CA PHE A 47 12.55 -12.39 -3.31
C PHE A 47 11.03 -12.35 -3.19
N LYS A 48 10.47 -12.81 -2.08
CA LYS A 48 9.04 -12.67 -1.78
C LYS A 48 8.70 -11.19 -1.65
N ALA A 49 7.60 -10.79 -2.29
CA ALA A 49 7.07 -9.44 -2.12
C ALA A 49 6.29 -9.32 -0.82
N ILE A 50 6.26 -8.14 -0.21
CA ILE A 50 5.53 -7.85 1.04
C ILE A 50 5.02 -6.41 1.06
N ALA A 51 3.77 -6.21 1.49
CA ALA A 51 3.09 -4.92 1.41
C ALA A 51 3.68 -3.84 2.34
N LEU A 52 4.34 -4.23 3.42
CA LEU A 52 4.86 -3.29 4.42
C LEU A 52 6.23 -2.73 4.04
N ASP A 53 6.96 -3.39 3.15
CA ASP A 53 8.34 -3.01 2.80
C ASP A 53 8.38 -2.27 1.45
N PRO A 54 8.75 -0.98 1.43
CA PRO A 54 8.79 -0.19 0.19
C PRO A 54 9.78 -0.73 -0.85
N GLU A 55 10.80 -1.48 -0.44
CA GLU A 55 11.79 -2.06 -1.34
C GLU A 55 11.31 -3.39 -1.95
N ASN A 56 10.37 -4.08 -1.29
CA ASN A 56 9.87 -5.40 -1.69
C ASN A 56 8.44 -5.39 -2.26
N LYS A 57 8.13 -4.41 -3.11
CA LYS A 57 6.87 -4.40 -3.88
C LYS A 57 6.77 -5.58 -4.85
N ALA A 58 5.56 -6.06 -5.12
CA ALA A 58 5.38 -7.11 -6.11
C ALA A 58 5.64 -6.58 -7.52
N THR A 59 6.47 -7.31 -8.26
CA THR A 59 6.75 -7.10 -9.68
C THR A 59 6.43 -8.33 -10.50
N GLY A 60 6.15 -9.48 -9.87
CA GLY A 60 5.82 -10.70 -10.57
C GLY A 60 5.16 -11.74 -9.68
N PHE A 61 4.90 -12.91 -10.26
CA PHE A 61 4.50 -14.13 -9.57
C PHE A 61 5.45 -15.28 -9.92
N CYS A 62 5.81 -16.06 -8.92
CA CYS A 62 6.59 -17.28 -9.10
C CYS A 62 5.73 -18.35 -9.79
N GLN A 63 6.08 -18.80 -10.99
CA GLN A 63 5.30 -19.85 -11.68
C GLN A 63 5.62 -21.24 -11.16
N SER A 64 6.89 -21.49 -10.85
CA SER A 64 7.43 -22.75 -10.36
C SER A 64 8.24 -22.47 -9.11
N ALA A 65 8.19 -23.34 -8.10
CA ALA A 65 8.97 -23.14 -6.89
C ALA A 65 10.45 -22.86 -7.20
N LEU A 66 11.00 -21.81 -6.58
CA LEU A 66 12.38 -21.38 -6.69
C LEU A 66 13.09 -21.72 -5.38
N ALA A 67 14.15 -22.52 -5.45
CA ALA A 67 15.09 -22.66 -4.34
C ALA A 67 16.08 -21.49 -4.33
N ILE A 68 16.75 -21.27 -3.19
CA ILE A 68 17.92 -20.39 -3.11
C ILE A 68 18.93 -20.77 -4.20
N ASP A 69 19.39 -19.77 -4.95
CA ASP A 69 20.30 -19.86 -6.10
C ASP A 69 19.79 -20.68 -7.29
N GLY A 70 18.59 -21.28 -7.19
CA GLY A 70 17.93 -22.02 -8.25
C GLY A 70 17.32 -21.09 -9.30
N THR A 71 17.14 -21.59 -10.52
CA THR A 71 16.50 -20.87 -11.62
C THR A 71 15.07 -21.36 -11.84
N GLY A 72 14.17 -20.45 -12.20
CA GLY A 72 12.78 -20.76 -12.51
C GLY A 72 12.06 -19.57 -13.14
N ASP A 73 10.81 -19.77 -13.50
CA ASP A 73 10.07 -18.80 -14.29
C ASP A 73 9.23 -17.85 -13.42
N VAL A 74 9.30 -16.56 -13.74
CA VAL A 74 8.52 -15.49 -13.10
C VAL A 74 7.60 -14.83 -14.12
N TYR A 75 6.31 -14.72 -13.80
CA TYR A 75 5.33 -13.96 -14.56
C TYR A 75 5.32 -12.49 -14.13
N VAL A 76 5.51 -11.57 -15.08
CA VAL A 76 5.50 -10.11 -14.84
C VAL A 76 4.19 -9.44 -15.27
N HIS A 77 3.46 -10.05 -16.20
CA HIS A 77 2.22 -9.49 -16.73
C HIS A 77 1.37 -10.57 -17.41
N GLY A 78 0.04 -10.43 -17.35
CA GLY A 78 -0.91 -11.26 -18.07
C GLY A 78 -1.87 -12.03 -17.17
N VAL A 79 -2.49 -13.07 -17.73
CA VAL A 79 -3.37 -13.98 -16.97
C VAL A 79 -2.52 -15.08 -16.35
N VAL A 80 -2.62 -15.23 -15.03
CA VAL A 80 -1.98 -16.33 -14.30
C VAL A 80 -3.06 -17.32 -13.89
N ASP A 81 -2.75 -18.61 -14.06
CA ASP A 81 -3.50 -19.72 -13.46
C ASP A 81 -3.19 -19.74 -11.96
N TYR A 82 -3.74 -18.75 -11.26
CA TYR A 82 -3.77 -18.68 -9.81
C TYR A 82 -5.12 -19.25 -9.37
N ASP A 83 -5.12 -20.24 -8.49
CA ASP A 83 -6.37 -20.74 -7.91
C ASP A 83 -6.94 -19.67 -6.97
N THR A 84 -7.80 -18.80 -7.51
CA THR A 84 -8.49 -17.79 -6.70
C THR A 84 -9.64 -18.41 -5.90
N GLY A 85 -9.79 -19.74 -5.90
CA GLY A 85 -10.97 -20.42 -5.39
C GLY A 85 -12.24 -20.00 -6.12
N ALA A 86 -13.38 -20.11 -5.44
CA ALA A 86 -14.71 -19.75 -5.97
C ALA A 86 -14.97 -18.22 -5.97
N ASN A 87 -13.93 -17.39 -6.04
CA ASN A 87 -14.10 -15.95 -5.99
C ASN A 87 -14.78 -15.40 -7.24
N PRO A 88 -15.71 -14.46 -7.09
CA PRO A 88 -16.44 -13.90 -8.23
C PRO A 88 -15.51 -13.05 -9.11
N PRO A 89 -15.77 -12.98 -10.43
CA PRO A 89 -15.11 -12.03 -11.30
C PRO A 89 -15.23 -10.60 -10.76
N GLY A 90 -14.13 -9.84 -10.78
CA GLY A 90 -14.04 -8.50 -10.22
C GLY A 90 -13.45 -8.42 -8.80
N THR A 91 -13.26 -9.55 -8.10
CA THR A 91 -12.55 -9.57 -6.82
C THR A 91 -11.12 -9.03 -7.00
N VAL A 92 -10.75 -8.03 -6.20
CA VAL A 92 -9.44 -7.38 -6.24
C VAL A 92 -8.51 -8.02 -5.21
N TYR A 93 -7.29 -8.35 -5.64
CA TYR A 93 -6.25 -8.84 -4.75
C TYR A 93 -5.18 -7.79 -4.50
N TYR A 94 -4.74 -7.74 -3.25
CA TYR A 94 -3.69 -6.88 -2.74
C TYR A 94 -2.52 -7.72 -2.27
N LEU A 95 -1.31 -7.13 -2.30
CA LEU A 95 -0.16 -7.71 -1.65
C LEU A 95 -0.42 -7.76 -0.14
N SER A 96 -0.10 -8.88 0.52
CA SER A 96 -0.30 -9.06 1.96
C SER A 96 0.87 -8.51 2.77
N SER A 97 0.66 -8.31 4.08
CA SER A 97 1.74 -8.11 5.06
C SER A 97 2.53 -9.40 5.33
N THR A 98 2.04 -10.57 4.91
CA THR A 98 2.81 -11.82 4.90
C THR A 98 3.57 -11.94 3.59
N ALA A 99 4.88 -12.19 3.67
CA ALA A 99 5.75 -12.30 2.50
C ALA A 99 5.26 -13.37 1.50
N GLY A 100 5.16 -12.99 0.23
CA GLY A 100 4.77 -13.85 -0.88
C GLY A 100 3.26 -14.05 -1.04
N VAL A 101 2.45 -13.57 -0.08
CA VAL A 101 1.01 -13.83 -0.03
C VAL A 101 0.24 -12.66 -0.64
N ILE A 102 -0.87 -12.97 -1.33
CA ILE A 102 -1.89 -11.99 -1.73
C ILE A 102 -3.17 -12.19 -0.91
N THR A 103 -3.97 -11.14 -0.77
CA THR A 103 -5.20 -11.16 0.03
C THR A 103 -6.29 -10.31 -0.62
N GLU A 104 -7.54 -10.64 -0.37
CA GLU A 104 -8.71 -9.85 -0.78
C GLU A 104 -8.94 -8.65 0.15
N THR A 105 -8.45 -8.74 1.38
CA THR A 105 -8.57 -7.67 2.36
C THR A 105 -7.47 -6.66 2.11
N LYS A 106 -7.85 -5.45 1.69
CA LYS A 106 -6.92 -4.33 1.52
C LYS A 106 -6.13 -4.08 2.82
N PRO A 107 -4.78 -4.10 2.78
CA PRO A 107 -3.95 -3.70 3.93
C PRO A 107 -4.19 -2.25 4.33
N THR A 108 -4.04 -1.94 5.61
CA THR A 108 -4.01 -0.56 6.12
C THR A 108 -2.68 0.13 5.77
N GLY A 109 -2.70 1.44 5.51
CA GLY A 109 -1.50 2.21 5.16
C GLY A 109 -1.07 2.06 3.70
N SER A 110 0.22 1.78 3.44
CA SER A 110 0.73 1.56 2.07
C SER A 110 0.33 0.19 1.56
N TYR A 111 -0.24 0.12 0.35
CA TYR A 111 -0.64 -1.14 -0.27
C TYR A 111 -0.33 -1.15 -1.76
N GLN A 112 -0.36 -2.34 -2.33
CA GLN A 112 -0.26 -2.54 -3.77
C GLN A 112 -1.37 -3.46 -4.21
N GLN A 113 -2.15 -3.03 -5.20
CA GLN A 113 -3.05 -3.92 -5.93
C GLN A 113 -2.23 -4.75 -6.91
N VAL A 114 -2.44 -6.05 -6.87
CA VAL A 114 -1.63 -7.04 -7.61
C VAL A 114 -2.39 -7.61 -8.81
N GLY A 115 -3.72 -7.72 -8.70
CA GLY A 115 -4.54 -8.22 -9.79
C GLY A 115 -6.03 -8.19 -9.49
N VAL A 116 -6.80 -8.70 -10.46
CA VAL A 116 -8.26 -8.85 -10.37
C VAL A 116 -8.68 -10.20 -10.91
N VAL A 117 -9.64 -10.85 -10.26
CA VAL A 117 -10.22 -12.11 -10.74
C VAL A 117 -11.00 -11.86 -12.02
N ILE A 118 -10.74 -12.67 -13.04
CA ILE A 118 -11.48 -12.69 -14.30
C ILE A 118 -12.30 -13.99 -14.42
N TYR A 119 -13.09 -14.10 -15.48
CA TYR A 119 -13.92 -15.30 -15.72
C TYR A 119 -13.09 -16.59 -15.70
N GLY A 120 -13.64 -17.63 -15.07
CA GLY A 120 -12.98 -18.93 -14.91
C GLY A 120 -12.07 -19.04 -13.70
N GLY A 121 -12.15 -18.11 -12.73
CA GLY A 121 -11.36 -18.17 -11.49
C GLY A 121 -9.87 -17.93 -11.71
N LYS A 122 -9.50 -17.25 -12.80
CA LYS A 122 -8.12 -16.88 -13.10
C LYS A 122 -7.82 -15.48 -12.59
N LEU A 123 -6.56 -15.21 -12.29
CA LEU A 123 -6.11 -13.89 -11.89
C LEU A 123 -5.52 -13.14 -13.09
N TYR A 124 -6.09 -11.99 -13.44
CA TYR A 124 -5.42 -11.04 -14.33
C TYR A 124 -4.46 -10.19 -13.50
N VAL A 125 -3.17 -10.38 -13.76
CA VAL A 125 -2.09 -9.73 -13.03
C VAL A 125 -1.80 -8.36 -13.63
N SER A 126 -1.97 -7.34 -12.82
CA SER A 126 -1.67 -5.95 -13.15
C SER A 126 -1.16 -5.28 -11.90
N PHE A 127 0.17 -5.26 -11.76
CA PHE A 127 0.84 -4.60 -10.64
C PHE A 127 0.65 -3.10 -10.78
N GLN A 128 -0.26 -2.55 -9.96
CA GLN A 128 -0.37 -1.11 -9.86
C GLN A 128 0.86 -0.55 -9.13
N PRO A 129 1.24 0.72 -9.38
CA PRO A 129 2.16 1.41 -8.50
C PRO A 129 1.70 1.26 -7.05
N ARG A 130 2.64 1.13 -6.11
CA ARG A 130 2.31 1.18 -4.68
C ARG A 130 1.54 2.48 -4.45
N ILE A 131 0.31 2.35 -3.97
CA ILE A 131 -0.46 3.49 -3.52
C ILE A 131 0.00 3.73 -2.09
N ILE A 132 0.90 4.69 -1.94
CA ILE A 132 1.04 5.38 -0.67
C ILE A 132 -0.17 6.30 -0.66
N PRO A 133 -1.16 6.13 0.22
CA PRO A 133 -2.22 7.09 0.33
C PRO A 133 -1.58 8.37 0.89
N THR A 134 -1.09 9.22 -0.01
CA THR A 134 -0.38 10.45 0.34
C THR A 134 -1.33 11.46 1.03
N TRP A 135 -2.62 11.13 1.13
CA TRP A 135 -3.73 11.97 1.56
C TRP A 135 -4.74 11.16 2.40
N GLU A 136 -4.32 10.11 3.11
CA GLU A 136 -5.25 9.50 4.08
C GLU A 136 -5.45 10.49 5.23
N ILE A 137 -6.65 11.08 5.27
CA ILE A 137 -7.08 11.93 6.37
C ILE A 137 -7.62 11.00 7.45
N ASN A 138 -6.96 10.95 8.61
CA ASN A 138 -7.53 10.34 9.80
C ASN A 138 -8.47 11.34 10.47
N ARG A 139 -9.77 11.21 10.26
CA ARG A 139 -10.76 12.12 10.86
C ARG A 139 -11.07 11.72 12.30
N ILE A 140 -10.74 12.59 13.25
CA ILE A 140 -10.98 12.39 14.69
C ILE A 140 -12.24 13.17 15.09
N THR A 141 -13.36 12.45 15.25
CA THR A 141 -14.65 13.01 15.67
C THR A 141 -14.96 12.80 17.15
N SER A 142 -14.17 11.97 17.84
CA SER A 142 -14.34 11.69 19.27
C SER A 142 -14.13 12.94 20.11
N ASN A 143 -15.06 13.22 21.02
CA ASN A 143 -14.96 14.28 22.04
C ASN A 143 -14.43 13.77 23.39
N THR A 144 -13.97 12.52 23.46
CA THR A 144 -13.34 11.96 24.66
C THR A 144 -11.83 12.23 24.65
N SER A 145 -11.33 12.91 25.68
CA SER A 145 -9.89 13.18 25.85
C SER A 145 -9.24 12.14 26.78
N PRO A 146 -8.03 11.61 26.48
CA PRO A 146 -7.18 11.95 25.34
C PRO A 146 -7.50 11.15 24.06
N GLN A 147 -7.06 11.65 22.90
CA GLN A 147 -7.02 10.89 21.64
C GLN A 147 -5.59 10.74 21.15
N THR A 148 -5.24 9.58 20.57
CA THR A 148 -3.91 9.35 19.99
C THR A 148 -3.92 9.65 18.50
N LEU A 149 -2.98 10.46 18.05
CA LEU A 149 -2.76 10.77 16.64
C LEU A 149 -2.10 9.60 15.93
N THR A 150 -2.40 9.46 14.65
CA THR A 150 -1.81 8.43 13.79
C THR A 150 -0.55 8.98 13.12
N VAL A 151 0.48 8.13 12.97
CA VAL A 151 1.72 8.44 12.23
C VAL A 151 1.46 8.57 10.74
N ASN A 152 2.23 9.43 10.07
CA ASN A 152 2.34 9.53 8.62
C ASN A 152 1.00 9.77 7.90
N VAL A 153 0.07 10.44 8.58
CA VAL A 153 -1.24 10.87 8.05
C VAL A 153 -1.58 12.28 8.55
N ASP A 154 -2.55 12.92 7.90
CA ASP A 154 -3.15 14.17 8.39
C ASP A 154 -4.30 13.83 9.34
N ASN A 155 -4.15 14.15 10.62
CA ASN A 155 -5.19 13.95 11.62
C ASN A 155 -6.11 15.17 11.62
N LEU A 156 -7.21 15.07 10.88
CA LEU A 156 -8.24 16.11 10.85
C LEU A 156 -9.09 16.02 12.12
N ILE A 157 -8.89 16.99 13.03
CA ILE A 157 -9.62 17.11 14.28
C ILE A 157 -10.98 17.75 13.97
N ASP A 158 -12.05 16.96 14.03
CA ASP A 158 -13.40 17.33 13.60
C ASP A 158 -14.43 16.95 14.66
N GLN A 159 -14.23 17.47 15.87
CA GLN A 159 -14.96 17.07 17.08
C GLN A 159 -16.29 17.83 17.27
N GLY A 160 -16.69 18.63 16.28
CA GLY A 160 -17.82 19.54 16.37
C GLY A 160 -17.44 20.87 17.05
N GLY A 161 -18.27 21.38 17.96
CA GLY A 161 -18.10 22.71 18.57
C GLY A 161 -16.79 22.94 19.34
N THR A 162 -16.69 24.09 20.00
CA THR A 162 -15.50 24.46 20.79
C THR A 162 -15.26 23.50 21.95
N GLN A 163 -14.03 22.96 22.04
CA GLN A 163 -13.57 22.16 23.17
C GLN A 163 -12.90 23.06 24.20
N ALA A 164 -13.35 23.00 25.45
CA ALA A 164 -12.77 23.79 26.53
C ALA A 164 -11.32 23.37 26.84
N ALA A 165 -11.08 22.06 26.90
CA ALA A 165 -9.76 21.46 27.05
C ALA A 165 -9.70 20.13 26.30
N PHE A 166 -8.57 19.84 25.67
CA PHE A 166 -8.36 18.56 24.98
C PHE A 166 -6.89 18.16 24.94
N THR A 167 -6.62 16.87 25.07
CA THR A 167 -5.28 16.30 24.98
C THR A 167 -5.18 15.41 23.76
N PHE A 168 -4.23 15.70 22.87
CA PHE A 168 -3.82 14.80 21.81
C PHE A 168 -2.48 14.18 22.16
N LYS A 169 -2.43 12.85 22.08
CA LYS A 169 -1.24 12.05 22.29
C LYS A 169 -0.55 11.80 20.96
N LEU A 170 0.75 12.01 20.90
CA LEU A 170 1.58 11.53 19.82
C LEU A 170 1.69 9.99 19.89
N PRO A 171 2.06 9.33 18.78
CA PRO A 171 2.30 7.89 18.75
C PRO A 171 3.33 7.45 19.81
N ALA A 172 3.05 6.34 20.51
CA ALA A 172 3.88 5.84 21.63
C ALA A 172 5.15 5.09 21.19
N SER A 173 5.20 4.64 19.94
CA SER A 173 6.33 3.86 19.40
C SER A 173 6.70 4.36 18.01
N PRO A 174 7.15 5.62 17.89
CA PRO A 174 7.59 6.17 16.62
C PRO A 174 8.92 5.58 16.16
N THR A 175 9.13 5.61 14.85
CA THR A 175 10.40 5.33 14.17
C THR A 175 11.02 6.62 13.64
N ASP A 176 12.34 6.61 13.45
CA ASP A 176 13.05 7.80 12.97
C ASP A 176 12.45 8.35 11.68
N GLY A 177 12.13 9.63 11.68
CA GLY A 177 11.53 10.29 10.53
C GLY A 177 10.01 10.26 10.46
N ASP A 178 9.31 9.58 11.37
CA ASP A 178 7.84 9.60 11.42
C ASP A 178 7.31 11.02 11.62
N PHE A 179 6.20 11.32 10.95
CA PHE A 179 5.49 12.58 11.08
C PHE A 179 4.14 12.40 11.75
N SER A 180 3.68 13.39 12.50
CA SER A 180 2.30 13.48 12.97
C SER A 180 1.81 14.90 12.72
N THR A 181 0.82 15.03 11.83
CA THR A 181 0.17 16.31 11.55
C THR A 181 -1.22 16.29 12.16
N ALA A 182 -1.59 17.37 12.86
CA ALA A 182 -2.95 17.61 13.31
C ALA A 182 -3.48 18.90 12.69
N THR A 183 -4.61 18.81 12.01
CA THR A 183 -5.31 19.92 11.36
C THR A 183 -6.65 20.12 12.06
N PHE A 184 -6.89 21.31 12.61
CA PHE A 184 -8.04 21.59 13.45
C PHE A 184 -9.21 22.15 12.64
N ASN A 185 -10.35 21.47 12.65
CA ASN A 185 -11.62 21.96 12.12
C ASN A 185 -12.54 22.55 13.22
N ASN A 186 -12.10 22.51 14.47
CA ASN A 186 -12.78 23.11 15.62
C ASN A 186 -11.81 23.88 16.52
N ILE A 187 -12.37 24.72 17.40
CA ILE A 187 -11.58 25.49 18.37
C ILE A 187 -11.30 24.59 19.59
N VAL A 188 -10.08 24.65 20.11
CA VAL A 188 -9.67 24.07 21.40
C VAL A 188 -9.02 25.17 22.24
N THR A 189 -9.65 25.56 23.35
CA THR A 189 -9.18 26.69 24.18
C THR A 189 -8.09 26.32 25.18
N ALA A 190 -7.92 25.04 25.50
CA ALA A 190 -6.81 24.52 26.29
C ALA A 190 -6.31 23.20 25.67
N LEU A 191 -5.39 23.33 24.72
CA LEU A 191 -4.78 22.23 23.99
C LEU A 191 -3.55 21.71 24.74
N THR A 192 -3.49 20.40 24.92
CA THR A 192 -2.28 19.70 25.36
C THR A 192 -1.82 18.74 24.28
N ILE A 193 -0.54 18.81 23.91
CA ILE A 193 0.12 17.78 23.10
C ILE A 193 1.01 16.96 24.02
N ASP A 194 0.65 15.69 24.19
CA ASP A 194 1.33 14.72 25.05
C ASP A 194 2.20 13.81 24.15
N GLY A 195 3.47 13.61 24.51
CA GLY A 195 4.37 12.74 23.75
C GLY A 195 4.14 11.24 23.96
N ASN A 196 3.18 10.88 24.83
CA ASN A 196 2.74 9.51 25.08
C ASN A 196 3.87 8.57 25.52
N GLY A 197 4.70 9.04 26.44
CA GLY A 197 5.91 8.37 26.90
C GLY A 197 7.20 8.84 26.23
N THR A 198 7.10 9.60 25.13
CA THR A 198 8.24 10.24 24.45
C THR A 198 8.32 11.73 24.84
N THR A 199 9.52 12.32 24.82
CA THR A 199 9.67 13.77 25.04
C THR A 199 9.13 14.58 23.85
N VAL A 200 8.41 15.67 24.13
CA VAL A 200 8.03 16.66 23.11
C VAL A 200 8.92 17.88 23.27
N SER A 201 9.67 18.18 22.23
CA SER A 201 10.58 19.32 22.14
C SER A 201 9.99 20.43 21.24
N GLY A 202 10.08 21.67 21.72
CA GLY A 202 9.57 22.85 21.04
C GLY A 202 8.57 23.65 21.89
N ALA A 203 8.19 24.83 21.42
CA ALA A 203 7.20 25.65 22.11
C ALA A 203 5.82 24.95 22.11
N SER A 204 5.30 24.70 23.32
CA SER A 204 3.98 24.10 23.51
C SER A 204 2.90 25.00 22.94
N ILE A 205 2.11 24.45 22.02
CA ILE A 205 0.86 25.07 21.61
C ILE A 205 -0.18 24.81 22.70
N THR A 206 -0.87 25.87 23.14
CA THR A 206 -1.84 25.79 24.25
C THR A 206 -3.28 26.05 23.79
N THR A 207 -3.47 26.46 22.54
CA THR A 207 -4.79 26.68 21.92
C THR A 207 -4.74 26.32 20.45
N ALA A 208 -5.88 25.95 19.87
CA ALA A 208 -6.02 25.81 18.42
C ALA A 208 -7.32 26.48 17.97
N ALA A 209 -7.24 27.28 16.91
CA ALA A 209 -8.40 27.78 16.18
C ALA A 209 -8.67 26.91 14.94
N ILE A 210 -9.82 27.08 14.32
CA ILE A 210 -10.13 26.44 13.03
C ILE A 210 -9.05 26.80 12.00
N GLY A 211 -8.57 25.81 11.26
CA GLY A 211 -7.49 25.93 10.28
C GLY A 211 -6.08 25.88 10.87
N THR A 212 -5.93 25.79 12.20
CA THR A 212 -4.62 25.56 12.81
C THR A 212 -4.08 24.22 12.33
N CYS A 213 -2.81 24.21 11.93
CA CYS A 213 -2.11 23.00 11.50
C CYS A 213 -0.80 22.93 12.26
N ILE A 214 -0.58 21.84 12.98
CA ILE A 214 0.65 21.56 13.72
C ILE A 214 1.26 20.27 13.22
N THR A 215 2.59 20.25 13.08
CA THR A 215 3.31 19.07 12.64
C THR A 215 4.49 18.77 13.55
N TYR A 216 4.59 17.51 13.93
CA TYR A 216 5.70 16.94 14.69
C TYR A 216 6.45 15.96 13.82
N LYS A 217 7.77 15.90 14.00
CA LYS A 217 8.64 14.87 13.43
C LYS A 217 9.42 14.20 14.54
N TYR A 218 9.45 12.87 14.57
CA TYR A 218 10.25 12.12 15.52
C TYR A 218 11.69 11.97 15.02
N TYR A 219 12.63 12.17 15.94
CA TYR A 219 14.05 11.92 15.71
C TYR A 219 14.57 10.94 16.75
N ASP A 220 15.01 9.78 16.30
CA ASP A 220 15.44 8.70 17.19
C ASP A 220 16.73 9.07 17.96
N SER A 221 17.64 9.77 17.28
CA SER A 221 18.86 10.33 17.87
C SER A 221 18.65 11.23 19.10
N ALA A 222 17.48 11.86 19.20
CA ALA A 222 17.09 12.71 20.33
C ALA A 222 15.99 12.09 21.20
N SER A 223 15.52 10.89 20.82
CA SER A 223 14.35 10.22 21.40
C SER A 223 13.18 11.17 21.67
N SER A 224 12.91 12.07 20.71
CA SER A 224 12.01 13.20 20.89
C SER A 224 11.17 13.49 19.66
N TRP A 225 9.92 13.87 19.90
CA TRP A 225 9.08 14.56 18.92
C TRP A 225 9.46 16.03 18.88
N ILE A 226 9.81 16.54 17.70
CA ILE A 226 10.16 17.94 17.50
C ILE A 226 9.05 18.60 16.69
N ARG A 227 8.49 19.71 17.20
CA ARG A 227 7.55 20.52 16.42
C ARG A 227 8.28 21.23 15.29
N ILE A 228 7.83 21.02 14.06
CA ILE A 228 8.42 21.63 12.85
C ILE A 228 7.52 22.67 12.20
N LYS A 229 6.24 22.74 12.60
CA LYS A 229 5.24 23.70 12.14
C LYS A 229 4.21 23.96 13.24
#